data_AF-A0A259LNX2-F1
#
_entry.id   AF-A0A259LNX2-F1
#
_cell.length_a   1.000
_cell.length_b   1.000
_cell.length_c   1.000
_cell.angle_alpha   90.00
_cell.angle_beta   90.00
_cell.angle_gamma   90.00
#
_symmetry.space_group_name_H-M   'P 1'
#
loop_
_entity.id
_entity.type
_entity.pdbx_description
1 polymer ?
#
loop_
_entity_poly.entity_id
_entity_poly.type
_entity_poly.pdbx_seq_one_letter_code
_entity_poly.pdbx_strand_id
1 'polypeptide(L)'
;MPISRLAEAVTQTQADIAASPIEGPILGHVGDGNFHAILLYDDQNPAEVAAAHDLSHRMVTRALALGGTATGEHGVGLGKLDYMQAEHGAAWDVMQTVKMALDPANIMNPGKMLRQG
;
A
#
# COMPACT_ATOMS: atom_id res chain seq x y z
N MET A 1 -5.26 -2.26 -10.03
CA MET A 1 -4.60 -1.30 -10.97
C MET A 1 -5.11 -1.53 -12.38
N PRO A 2 -4.90 -0.64 -13.36
CA PRO A 2 -5.34 -0.89 -14.73
C PRO A 2 -4.80 -2.24 -15.23
N ILE A 3 -5.69 -3.12 -15.71
CA ILE A 3 -5.31 -4.48 -16.13
C ILE A 3 -4.20 -4.44 -17.19
N SER A 4 -4.22 -3.44 -18.08
CA SER A 4 -3.19 -3.19 -19.09
C SER A 4 -1.79 -2.91 -18.53
N ARG A 5 -1.69 -2.54 -17.25
CA ARG A 5 -0.42 -2.27 -16.53
C ARG A 5 -0.04 -3.35 -15.53
N LEU A 6 -0.90 -4.35 -15.31
CA LEU A 6 -0.70 -5.39 -14.30
C LEU A 6 0.60 -6.18 -14.54
N ALA A 7 0.82 -6.63 -15.78
CA ALA A 7 2.00 -7.42 -16.13
C ALA A 7 3.30 -6.63 -15.86
N GLU A 8 3.33 -5.35 -16.24
CA GLU A 8 4.46 -4.45 -15.96
C GLU A 8 4.73 -4.35 -14.45
N ALA A 9 3.68 -4.12 -13.66
CA ALA A 9 3.81 -4.01 -12.21
C ALA A 9 4.33 -5.30 -11.56
N VAL A 10 3.81 -6.46 -11.98
CA VAL A 10 4.23 -7.77 -11.48
C VAL A 10 5.69 -8.04 -11.85
N THR A 11 6.10 -7.84 -13.10
CA THR A 11 7.48 -8.10 -13.54
C THR A 11 8.48 -7.22 -12.80
N GLN A 12 8.20 -5.93 -12.62
CA GLN A 12 9.09 -5.05 -11.86
C GLN A 12 9.15 -5.44 -10.38
N THR A 13 8.02 -5.86 -9.79
CA THR A 13 7.98 -6.34 -8.41
C THR A 13 8.77 -7.64 -8.24
N GLN A 14 8.69 -8.57 -9.19
CA GLN A 14 9.52 -9.78 -9.20
C GLN A 14 11.01 -9.45 -9.23
N ALA A 15 11.41 -8.48 -10.07
CA ALA A 15 12.80 -8.03 -10.15
C ALA A 15 13.28 -7.41 -8.83
N ASP A 16 12.44 -6.61 -8.17
CA ASP A 16 12.76 -6.04 -6.86
C ASP A 16 12.99 -7.12 -5.79
N ILE A 17 12.11 -8.13 -5.75
CA ILE A 17 12.17 -9.24 -4.80
C ILE A 17 13.43 -10.09 -5.07
N ALA A 18 13.70 -10.42 -6.33
CA ALA A 18 14.89 -11.18 -6.73
C ALA A 18 16.22 -10.47 -6.40
N ALA A 19 16.21 -9.13 -6.35
CA ALA A 19 17.37 -8.33 -5.94
C ALA A 19 17.48 -8.12 -4.42
N SER A 20 16.53 -8.65 -3.64
CA SER A 20 16.45 -8.48 -2.19
C SER A 20 16.96 -9.73 -1.45
N PRO A 21 17.24 -9.63 -0.13
CA PRO A 21 17.62 -10.79 0.67
C PRO A 21 16.43 -11.68 1.07
N ILE A 22 15.19 -11.32 0.71
CA ILE A 22 13.98 -12.01 1.15
C ILE A 22 13.17 -12.58 -0.02
N GLU A 23 12.47 -13.69 0.24
CA GLU A 23 11.58 -14.31 -0.73
C GLU A 23 10.19 -13.65 -0.74
N GLY A 24 9.52 -13.72 -1.89
CA GLY A 24 8.21 -13.08 -2.06
C GLY A 24 7.37 -13.72 -3.15
N PRO A 25 6.65 -14.83 -2.89
CA PRO A 25 5.71 -15.38 -3.88
C PRO A 25 4.63 -14.36 -4.23
N ILE A 26 4.31 -14.30 -5.52
CA ILE A 26 3.27 -13.42 -6.07
C ILE A 26 2.07 -14.25 -6.51
N LEU A 27 0.88 -13.80 -6.10
CA LEU A 27 -0.42 -14.32 -6.52
C LEU A 27 -1.33 -13.14 -6.84
N GLY A 28 -2.39 -13.35 -7.62
CA GLY A 28 -3.29 -12.25 -7.91
C GLY A 28 -4.64 -12.65 -8.44
N HIS A 29 -5.62 -11.79 -8.18
CA HIS A 29 -6.92 -11.79 -8.80
C HIS A 29 -6.79 -11.08 -10.16
N VAL A 30 -6.10 -11.72 -11.12
CA VAL A 30 -5.70 -11.06 -12.38
C VAL A 30 -6.88 -10.49 -13.19
N GLY A 31 -8.09 -11.03 -13.01
CA GLY A 31 -9.31 -10.56 -13.67
C GLY A 31 -9.79 -9.16 -13.26
N ASP A 32 -9.40 -8.67 -12.08
CA ASP A 32 -9.74 -7.32 -11.60
C ASP A 32 -8.52 -6.37 -11.51
N GLY A 33 -7.35 -6.85 -11.94
CA GLY A 33 -6.12 -6.07 -11.91
C GLY A 33 -5.47 -5.97 -10.53
N ASN A 34 -5.72 -6.92 -9.62
CA ASN A 34 -5.12 -7.00 -8.29
C ASN A 34 -4.06 -8.11 -8.19
N PHE A 35 -2.97 -7.83 -7.49
CA PHE A 35 -1.96 -8.82 -7.13
C PHE A 35 -1.37 -8.55 -5.74
N HIS A 36 -0.78 -9.59 -5.17
CA HIS A 36 -0.20 -9.64 -3.84
C HIS A 36 1.20 -10.23 -3.93
N ALA A 37 2.14 -9.70 -3.15
CA ALA A 37 3.41 -10.34 -2.84
C ALA A 37 3.43 -10.66 -1.34
N ILE A 38 3.67 -11.92 -0.99
CA ILE A 38 3.81 -12.33 0.41
C ILE A 38 5.29 -12.27 0.76
N LEU A 39 5.75 -11.17 1.34
CA LEU A 39 7.16 -11.00 1.71
C LEU A 39 7.49 -11.85 2.94
N LEU A 40 8.40 -12.81 2.79
CA LEU A 40 8.80 -13.76 3.82
C LEU A 40 10.11 -13.28 4.45
N TYR A 41 10.05 -12.81 5.70
CA TYR A 41 11.20 -12.27 6.41
C TYR A 41 11.21 -12.68 7.89
N ASP A 42 12.39 -12.72 8.49
CA ASP A 42 12.58 -12.83 9.94
C ASP A 42 12.41 -11.45 10.60
N ASP A 43 11.41 -11.32 11.48
CA ASP A 43 11.11 -10.07 12.18
C ASP A 43 12.14 -9.71 13.26
N GLN A 44 13.02 -10.65 13.62
CA GLN A 44 14.16 -10.41 14.49
C GLN A 44 15.42 -9.97 13.72
N ASN A 45 15.39 -9.99 12.38
CA ASN A 45 16.48 -9.53 11.53
C ASN A 45 16.18 -8.10 11.00
N PRO A 46 16.83 -7.06 11.54
CA PRO A 46 16.54 -5.67 11.15
C PRO A 46 16.78 -5.39 9.66
N ALA A 47 17.70 -6.11 9.02
CA ALA A 47 18.00 -5.92 7.60
C ALA A 47 16.86 -6.47 6.72
N GLU A 48 16.27 -7.60 7.09
CA GLU A 48 15.13 -8.16 6.36
C GLU A 48 13.84 -7.38 6.61
N VAL A 49 13.63 -6.90 7.83
CA VAL A 49 12.55 -5.96 8.16
C VAL A 49 12.64 -4.70 7.27
N ALA A 50 13.82 -4.08 7.19
CA ALA A 50 14.04 -2.93 6.32
C ALA A 50 13.79 -3.28 4.84
N ALA A 51 14.30 -4.41 4.36
CA ALA A 51 14.07 -4.87 3.00
C ALA A 51 12.58 -5.08 2.69
N ALA A 52 11.81 -5.66 3.62
CA ALA A 52 10.38 -5.87 3.48
C ALA A 52 9.61 -4.54 3.39
N HIS A 53 9.96 -3.56 4.23
CA HIS A 53 9.38 -2.22 4.17
C HIS A 53 9.72 -1.51 2.85
N ASP A 54 10.97 -1.57 2.40
CA ASP A 54 11.41 -0.95 1.14
C ASP A 54 10.76 -1.60 -0.08
N LEU A 55 10.59 -2.92 -0.07
CA LEU A 55 9.86 -3.66 -1.10
C LEU A 55 8.39 -3.25 -1.16
N SER A 56 7.71 -3.25 -0.01
CA SER A 56 6.32 -2.81 0.10
C SER A 56 6.15 -1.37 -0.39
N HIS A 57 7.07 -0.48 0.00
CA HIS A 57 7.07 0.91 -0.44
C HIS A 57 7.22 1.05 -1.96
N ARG A 58 8.19 0.35 -2.57
CA ARG A 58 8.37 0.34 -4.03
C ARG A 58 7.16 -0.22 -4.76
N MET A 59 6.53 -1.27 -4.23
CA MET A 59 5.31 -1.84 -4.81
C MET A 59 4.17 -0.83 -4.82
N VAL A 60 3.91 -0.14 -3.70
CA VAL A 60 2.82 0.84 -3.60
C VAL A 60 3.08 2.06 -4.50
N THR A 61 4.29 2.64 -4.42
CA THR A 61 4.65 3.80 -5.25
C THR A 61 4.58 3.49 -6.75
N ARG A 62 5.04 2.31 -7.17
CA ARG A 62 4.86 1.80 -8.53
C ARG A 62 3.39 1.67 -8.90
N ALA A 63 2.58 1.06 -8.03
CA ALA A 63 1.16 0.90 -8.28
C ALA A 63 0.50 2.26 -8.54
N LEU A 64 0.78 3.28 -7.72
CA LEU A 64 0.28 4.64 -7.91
C LEU A 64 0.79 5.29 -9.20
N ALA A 65 2.08 5.15 -9.51
CA ALA A 65 2.67 5.69 -10.75
C ALA A 65 2.05 5.08 -12.02
N LEU A 66 1.61 3.82 -11.95
CA LEU A 66 0.93 3.11 -13.03
C LEU A 66 -0.59 3.37 -13.06
N GLY A 67 -1.10 4.32 -12.27
CA GLY A 67 -2.52 4.67 -12.19
C GLY A 67 -3.36 3.66 -11.39
N GLY A 68 -2.72 2.89 -10.53
CA GLY A 68 -3.35 1.97 -9.58
C GLY A 68 -3.68 2.63 -8.23
N THR A 69 -3.77 1.79 -7.19
CA THR A 69 -4.12 2.16 -5.81
C THR A 69 -3.09 1.56 -4.85
N ALA A 70 -2.87 2.20 -3.70
CA ALA A 70 -2.08 1.64 -2.61
C ALA A 70 -2.75 0.41 -1.97
N THR A 71 -4.06 0.23 -2.16
CA THR A 71 -4.79 -0.89 -1.58
C THR A 71 -5.98 -1.34 -2.46
N GLY A 72 -5.84 -2.52 -3.08
CA GLY A 72 -6.94 -3.11 -3.85
C GLY A 72 -8.11 -3.57 -2.96
N GLU A 73 -7.82 -4.15 -1.79
CA GLU A 73 -8.84 -4.81 -0.96
C GLU A 73 -8.64 -4.68 0.57
N HIS A 74 -7.41 -4.54 1.09
CA HIS A 74 -7.13 -4.60 2.55
C HIS A 74 -7.32 -3.28 3.29
N GLY A 75 -7.73 -2.21 2.61
CA GLY A 75 -7.84 -0.87 3.18
C GLY A 75 -6.49 -0.27 3.58
N VAL A 76 -6.55 0.85 4.32
CA VAL A 76 -5.40 1.72 4.61
C VAL A 76 -4.81 1.47 5.99
N GLY A 77 -5.67 1.50 7.03
CA GLY A 77 -5.24 1.35 8.42
C GLY A 77 -4.16 2.37 8.82
N LEU A 78 -3.10 1.88 9.46
CA LEU A 78 -1.88 2.63 9.76
C LEU A 78 -0.81 2.44 8.67
N GLY A 79 -0.64 1.20 8.20
CA GLY A 79 0.50 0.81 7.36
C GLY A 79 0.53 1.44 5.96
N LYS A 80 -0.56 2.07 5.52
CA LYS A 80 -0.64 2.76 4.22
C LYS A 80 -1.01 4.24 4.33
N LEU A 81 -0.98 4.80 5.54
CA LEU A 81 -1.38 6.18 5.78
C LEU A 81 -0.53 7.17 4.96
N ASP A 82 0.76 6.88 4.84
CA ASP A 82 1.72 7.74 4.14
C ASP A 82 1.45 7.85 2.62
N TYR A 83 0.66 6.94 2.05
CA TYR A 83 0.33 6.94 0.62
C TYR A 83 -0.95 7.71 0.29
N MET A 84 -1.77 8.04 1.28
CA MET A 84 -3.10 8.64 1.08
C MET A 84 -3.05 9.98 0.35
N GLN A 85 -2.04 10.82 0.63
CA GLN A 85 -1.88 12.09 -0.07
C GLN A 85 -1.56 11.89 -1.54
N ALA A 86 -0.69 10.93 -1.86
CA ALA A 86 -0.32 10.63 -3.23
C ALA A 86 -1.49 10.02 -4.02
N GLU A 87 -2.29 9.17 -3.37
CA GLU A 87 -3.43 8.50 -4.01
C GLU A 87 -4.65 9.41 -4.19
N HIS A 88 -5.02 10.20 -3.17
CA HIS A 88 -6.28 10.93 -3.16
C HIS A 88 -6.13 12.45 -3.28
N GLY A 89 -4.94 13.00 -3.08
CA GLY A 89 -4.72 14.45 -3.09
C GLY A 89 -5.71 15.19 -2.18
N ALA A 90 -6.33 16.25 -2.70
CA ALA A 90 -7.31 17.06 -1.95
C ALA A 90 -8.57 16.29 -1.52
N ALA A 91 -8.88 15.15 -2.15
CA ALA A 91 -10.02 14.34 -1.71
C ALA A 91 -9.80 13.73 -0.31
N TRP A 92 -8.55 13.58 0.14
CA TRP A 92 -8.25 13.12 1.50
C TRP A 92 -8.77 14.10 2.56
N ASP A 93 -8.76 15.41 2.29
CA ASP A 93 -9.26 16.43 3.21
C ASP A 93 -10.80 16.41 3.30
N VAL A 94 -11.47 15.99 2.22
CA VAL A 94 -12.92 15.73 2.25
C VAL A 94 -13.23 14.53 3.15
N MET A 95 -12.43 13.46 3.09
CA MET A 95 -12.58 12.32 3.99
C MET A 95 -12.40 12.73 5.46
N GLN A 96 -11.42 13.61 5.74
CA GLN A 96 -11.25 14.21 7.08
C GLN A 96 -12.50 14.98 7.52
N THR A 97 -13.08 15.77 6.62
CA THR A 97 -14.28 16.57 6.92
C THR A 97 -15.46 15.67 7.29
N VAL A 98 -15.67 14.59 6.54
CA VAL A 98 -16.72 13.59 6.84
C VAL A 98 -16.47 12.93 8.19
N LYS A 99 -15.23 12.54 8.49
CA LYS A 99 -14.87 11.97 9.78
C LYS A 99 -15.21 12.90 10.94
N MET A 100 -14.82 14.17 10.84
CA MET A 100 -15.05 15.15 11.92
C MET A 100 -16.54 15.49 12.10
N ALA A 101 -17.34 15.41 11.04
CA ALA A 101 -18.79 15.57 11.14
C ALA A 101 -19.46 14.40 11.89
N LEU A 102 -18.95 13.18 11.73
CA LEU A 102 -19.50 11.97 12.35
C LEU A 102 -18.92 11.68 13.74
N ASP A 103 -17.65 12.00 13.97
CA ASP A 103 -16.93 11.73 15.20
C ASP A 103 -16.11 12.96 15.64
N PRO A 104 -16.79 14.03 16.11
CA PRO A 104 -16.14 15.28 16.48
C PRO A 104 -15.20 15.14 17.69
N ALA A 105 -15.40 14.12 18.53
CA ALA A 105 -14.53 13.81 19.66
C ALA A 105 -13.32 12.94 19.28
N ASN A 106 -13.24 12.50 18.02
CA ASN A 106 -12.17 11.65 17.48
C ASN A 106 -11.91 10.38 18.30
N ILE A 107 -12.97 9.74 18.82
CA ILE A 107 -12.85 8.52 19.64
C ILE A 107 -12.93 7.23 18.82
N MET A 108 -13.44 7.30 17.59
CA MET A 108 -13.57 6.15 16.70
C MET A 108 -12.30 5.97 15.88
N ASN A 109 -11.34 5.23 16.45
CA ASN A 109 -10.15 4.72 15.76
C ASN A 109 -9.17 5.82 15.27
N PRO A 110 -8.70 6.71 16.17
CA PRO A 110 -7.86 7.84 15.80
C PRO A 110 -6.55 7.42 15.11
N GLY A 111 -6.13 8.21 14.12
CA GLY A 111 -4.90 8.02 13.36
C GLY A 111 -4.90 6.91 12.31
N LYS A 112 -6.00 6.18 12.14
CA LYS A 112 -6.14 5.21 11.03
C LYS A 112 -6.82 5.87 9.85
N MET A 113 -6.32 5.64 8.63
CA MET A 113 -6.79 6.23 7.35
C MET A 113 -6.65 7.75 7.22
N LEU A 114 -6.65 8.49 8.32
CA LEU A 114 -6.71 9.94 8.39
C LEU A 114 -5.57 10.48 9.26
N ARG A 115 -5.12 11.68 8.94
CA ARG A 115 -4.08 12.37 9.71
C ARG A 115 -4.58 12.62 11.13
N GLN A 116 -3.70 12.47 12.12
CA GLN A 116 -3.98 13.06 13.42
C GLN A 116 -3.75 14.57 13.30
N GLY A 117 -4.73 15.34 13.75
CA GLY A 117 -4.63 16.79 13.88
C GLY A 117 -3.76 17.19 15.07
#